data_AF-A0A930RG38-F1
#
_entry.id   AF-A0A930RG38-F1
#
_cell.length_a   1.000
_cell.length_b   1.000
_cell.length_c   1.000
_cell.angle_alpha   90.00
_cell.angle_beta   90.00
_cell.angle_gamma   90.00
#
_symmetry.space_group_name_H-M   'P 1'
#
loop_
_entity.id
_entity.type
_entity.pdbx_description
1 polymer ?
#
loop_
_entity_poly.entity_id
_entity_poly.type
_entity_poly.pdbx_seq_one_letter_code
_entity_poly.pdbx_strand_id
1 'polypeptide(L)'
;MNADNFAFNDTGMYDVSGAGQITKRKLIADPSNYLTKEYDGTPDIIGKARNAQGTLITAGGDKLVKFHHYGGTPTHPDDGEDTVFYKDAAAGTVSNNTTADYVDKNVEWQGGVWNQGRGVVGDKNVKYTVDLTGTDAANYEIVHANGTAVTATNPYVGKGKITPKEIVLKADPQERWINEGLPTSYTGTPMGKNLSHNEVPEIVPSDTPLPGTIDYRSPNARLRVGYYAVNGTYKAQGGTDGDTVSRNYRFVEDPANDTALYIGPYIPDYEYYKAMTQVSKMTPDEYAYENASLDRTNQYSRKPTAQVDPVPPAINVVKDGVDIRQNDINVLDDTVYTIVDEVFG
;
A
#
# COMPACT_ATOMS: atom_id res chain seq x y z
N MET A 1 -39.18 -43.93 -24.37
CA MET A 1 -39.59 -44.99 -25.31
C MET A 1 -40.76 -45.73 -24.67
N ASN A 2 -41.85 -45.92 -25.42
CA ASN A 2 -43.05 -46.61 -24.95
C ASN A 2 -42.84 -48.12 -25.12
N ALA A 3 -43.00 -48.91 -24.06
CA ALA A 3 -42.56 -50.31 -23.99
C ALA A 3 -43.52 -51.32 -24.64
N ASP A 4 -44.61 -50.87 -25.27
CA ASP A 4 -45.73 -51.75 -25.67
C ASP A 4 -45.77 -52.11 -27.18
N ASN A 5 -44.74 -51.80 -27.97
CA ASN A 5 -44.82 -51.94 -29.44
C ASN A 5 -44.21 -53.22 -30.05
N PHE A 6 -43.62 -54.14 -29.28
CA PHE A 6 -43.01 -55.35 -29.84
C PHE A 6 -43.38 -56.61 -29.06
N ALA A 7 -44.12 -57.51 -29.72
CA ALA A 7 -44.36 -58.88 -29.24
C ALA A 7 -43.68 -59.86 -30.21
N PHE A 8 -42.73 -60.66 -29.70
CA PHE A 8 -42.04 -61.70 -30.47
C PHE A 8 -42.64 -63.05 -30.10
N ASN A 9 -43.15 -63.79 -31.09
CA ASN A 9 -43.91 -65.03 -30.90
C ASN A 9 -43.18 -66.29 -31.42
N ASP A 10 -41.86 -66.21 -31.64
CA ASP A 10 -41.02 -67.37 -31.94
C ASP A 10 -39.64 -67.27 -31.25
N THR A 11 -38.82 -68.32 -31.41
CA THR A 11 -37.46 -68.45 -30.85
C THR A 11 -36.33 -68.09 -31.83
N GLY A 12 -36.64 -67.37 -32.91
CA GLY A 12 -35.69 -66.94 -33.93
C GLY A 12 -34.77 -65.79 -33.48
N MET A 13 -33.65 -65.60 -34.19
CA MET A 13 -32.78 -64.44 -33.99
C MET A 13 -33.31 -63.26 -34.82
N TYR A 14 -33.58 -62.13 -34.16
CA TYR A 14 -34.09 -60.91 -34.78
C TYR A 14 -32.99 -59.85 -34.84
N ASP A 15 -32.59 -59.43 -36.05
CA ASP A 15 -31.77 -58.23 -36.24
C ASP A 15 -32.68 -57.00 -36.23
N VAL A 16 -32.84 -56.41 -35.05
CA VAL A 16 -33.56 -55.15 -34.89
C VAL A 16 -32.58 -54.01 -35.11
N SER A 17 -32.71 -53.31 -36.25
CA SER A 17 -31.99 -52.06 -36.50
C SER A 17 -32.84 -50.87 -36.06
N GLY A 18 -32.26 -50.03 -35.21
CA GLY A 18 -32.86 -48.77 -34.77
C GLY A 18 -31.81 -47.66 -34.81
N ALA A 19 -32.21 -46.46 -35.23
CA ALA A 19 -31.30 -45.31 -35.21
C ALA A 19 -30.99 -44.92 -33.75
N GLY A 20 -29.72 -45.01 -33.35
CA GLY A 20 -29.23 -44.47 -32.10
C GLY A 20 -28.82 -43.00 -32.24
N GLN A 21 -28.88 -42.24 -31.14
CA GLN A 21 -28.32 -40.89 -31.05
C GLN A 21 -27.12 -40.90 -30.11
N ILE A 22 -25.97 -40.41 -30.57
CA ILE A 22 -24.81 -40.12 -29.73
C ILE A 22 -24.81 -38.62 -29.49
N THR A 23 -24.99 -38.23 -28.22
CA THR A 23 -24.92 -36.83 -27.80
C THR A 23 -23.52 -36.48 -27.31
N LYS A 24 -23.16 -35.20 -27.37
CA LYS A 24 -21.91 -34.70 -26.80
C LYS A 24 -21.82 -35.02 -25.31
N ARG A 25 -20.62 -35.32 -24.83
CA ARG A 25 -20.34 -35.48 -23.40
C ARG A 25 -20.17 -34.08 -22.78
N LYS A 26 -20.95 -33.81 -21.73
CA LYS A 26 -20.92 -32.52 -21.04
C LYS A 26 -19.82 -32.48 -19.99
N LEU A 27 -19.12 -31.36 -19.92
CA LEU A 27 -18.00 -31.11 -19.02
C LEU A 27 -18.19 -29.81 -18.28
N ILE A 28 -17.68 -29.75 -17.06
CA ILE A 28 -17.60 -28.52 -16.26
C ILE A 28 -16.14 -28.14 -16.10
N ALA A 29 -15.84 -26.84 -16.21
CA ALA A 29 -14.54 -26.29 -15.88
C ALA A 29 -14.49 -25.91 -14.39
N ASP A 30 -13.35 -26.15 -13.74
CA ASP A 30 -13.05 -25.70 -12.38
C ASP A 30 -12.03 -24.55 -12.36
N PRO A 31 -12.48 -23.28 -12.31
CA PRO A 31 -11.60 -22.11 -12.17
C PRO A 31 -11.23 -21.78 -10.71
N SER A 32 -11.24 -22.74 -9.78
CA SER A 32 -11.04 -22.50 -8.34
C SER A 32 -9.66 -21.97 -7.93
N ASN A 33 -8.71 -21.80 -8.86
CA ASN A 33 -7.41 -21.23 -8.55
C ASN A 33 -7.54 -19.74 -8.24
N TYR A 34 -7.33 -19.37 -6.97
CA TYR A 34 -7.19 -17.96 -6.60
C TYR A 34 -5.83 -17.43 -7.09
N LEU A 35 -5.87 -16.58 -8.12
CA LEU A 35 -4.68 -16.07 -8.79
C LEU A 35 -4.25 -14.74 -8.20
N THR A 36 -2.94 -14.53 -8.01
CA THR A 36 -2.39 -13.30 -7.43
C THR A 36 -1.21 -12.78 -8.23
N LYS A 37 -1.13 -11.47 -8.45
CA LYS A 37 0.06 -10.81 -9.03
C LYS A 37 0.27 -9.44 -8.40
N GLU A 38 1.48 -8.93 -8.49
CA GLU A 38 1.71 -7.49 -8.32
C GLU A 38 1.35 -6.76 -9.61
N TYR A 39 0.91 -5.52 -9.48
CA TYR A 39 0.61 -4.64 -10.59
C TYR A 39 1.84 -4.46 -11.50
N ASP A 40 1.67 -4.78 -12.78
CA ASP A 40 2.70 -4.68 -13.82
C ASP A 40 2.17 -4.01 -15.09
N GLY A 41 1.00 -3.37 -15.02
CA GLY A 41 0.36 -2.67 -16.12
C GLY A 41 -0.36 -3.56 -17.14
N THR A 42 -0.50 -4.87 -16.90
CA THR A 42 -1.26 -5.76 -17.79
C THR A 42 -2.28 -6.62 -17.04
N PRO A 43 -3.41 -6.98 -17.68
CA PRO A 43 -4.37 -7.94 -17.11
C PRO A 43 -3.89 -9.39 -17.21
N ASP A 44 -2.73 -9.62 -17.84
CA ASP A 44 -2.27 -10.96 -18.20
C ASP A 44 -1.93 -11.81 -16.98
N ILE A 45 -2.17 -13.11 -17.12
CA ILE A 45 -1.94 -14.12 -16.08
C ILE A 45 -0.68 -14.93 -16.35
N ILE A 46 -0.46 -15.33 -17.61
CA ILE A 46 0.61 -16.25 -17.98
C ILE A 46 1.98 -15.61 -17.78
N GLY A 47 2.83 -16.28 -17.02
CA GLY A 47 4.15 -15.81 -16.63
C GLY A 47 4.14 -14.70 -15.57
N LYS A 48 2.96 -14.32 -15.05
CA LYS A 48 2.78 -13.16 -14.17
C LYS A 48 2.15 -13.53 -12.83
N ALA A 49 1.01 -14.23 -12.87
CA ALA A 49 0.24 -14.55 -11.67
C ALA A 49 0.66 -15.88 -11.04
N ARG A 50 0.46 -15.96 -9.73
CA ARG A 50 0.71 -17.14 -8.90
C ARG A 50 -0.60 -17.67 -8.33
N ASN A 51 -0.73 -18.98 -8.24
CA ASN A 51 -1.87 -19.62 -7.54
C ASN A 51 -1.76 -19.45 -6.01
N ALA A 52 -2.76 -19.97 -5.29
CA ALA A 52 -2.82 -19.92 -3.83
C ALA A 52 -1.60 -20.57 -3.13
N GLN A 53 -0.91 -21.51 -3.79
CA GLN A 53 0.31 -22.15 -3.29
C GLN A 53 1.59 -21.36 -3.65
N GLY A 54 1.47 -20.19 -4.28
CA GLY A 54 2.60 -19.35 -4.70
C GLY A 54 3.30 -19.82 -5.98
N THR A 55 2.77 -20.84 -6.66
CA THR A 55 3.33 -21.36 -7.92
C THR A 55 2.97 -20.44 -9.08
N LEU A 56 3.95 -20.05 -9.88
CA LEU A 56 3.75 -19.22 -11.06
C LEU A 56 2.97 -19.99 -12.13
N ILE A 57 1.95 -19.38 -12.70
CA ILE A 57 1.24 -19.90 -13.86
C ILE A 57 2.08 -19.63 -15.10
N THR A 58 2.61 -20.68 -15.73
CA THR A 58 3.55 -20.54 -16.87
C THR A 58 2.93 -20.79 -18.24
N ALA A 59 1.71 -21.34 -18.29
CA ALA A 59 1.00 -21.65 -19.53
C ALA A 59 -0.52 -21.65 -19.30
N GLY A 60 -1.29 -21.64 -20.39
CA GLY A 60 -2.74 -21.84 -20.35
C GLY A 60 -3.14 -23.30 -20.12
N GLY A 61 -4.37 -23.64 -20.48
CA GLY A 61 -4.90 -25.00 -20.45
C GLY A 61 -4.97 -25.56 -19.02
N ASP A 62 -4.42 -26.76 -18.84
CA ASP A 62 -4.50 -27.52 -17.57
C ASP A 62 -3.79 -26.83 -16.39
N LYS A 63 -2.95 -25.83 -16.67
CA LYS A 63 -2.32 -25.00 -15.63
C LYS A 63 -3.25 -23.92 -15.08
N LEU A 64 -4.34 -23.61 -15.78
CA LEU A 64 -5.35 -22.66 -15.37
C LEU A 64 -6.58 -23.34 -14.78
N VAL A 65 -7.14 -24.27 -15.53
CA VAL A 65 -8.45 -24.89 -15.27
C VAL A 65 -8.36 -26.35 -15.60
N LYS A 66 -8.95 -27.18 -14.74
CA LYS A 66 -9.20 -28.59 -15.01
C LYS A 66 -10.65 -28.80 -15.39
N PHE A 67 -10.91 -29.86 -16.16
CA PHE A 67 -12.25 -30.23 -16.56
C PHE A 67 -12.68 -31.50 -15.84
N HIS A 68 -13.94 -31.48 -15.43
CA HIS A 68 -14.64 -32.59 -14.79
C HIS A 68 -15.85 -32.98 -15.62
N HIS A 69 -16.34 -34.18 -15.39
CA HIS A 69 -17.56 -34.64 -16.03
C HIS A 69 -18.80 -33.99 -15.43
N TYR A 70 -19.81 -33.76 -16.27
CA TYR A 70 -21.10 -33.27 -15.79
C TYR A 70 -21.97 -34.42 -15.28
N GLY A 71 -22.22 -34.48 -13.97
CA GLY A 71 -23.01 -35.53 -13.31
C GLY A 71 -24.53 -35.48 -13.55
N GLY A 72 -24.99 -34.75 -14.56
CA GLY A 72 -26.36 -34.83 -15.08
C GLY A 72 -27.40 -33.96 -14.37
N THR A 73 -27.12 -33.44 -13.16
CA THR A 73 -28.01 -32.53 -12.43
C THR A 73 -27.24 -31.42 -11.72
N PRO A 74 -27.85 -30.23 -11.49
CA PRO A 74 -27.19 -29.14 -10.75
C PRO A 74 -26.75 -29.49 -9.33
N THR A 75 -27.41 -30.46 -8.68
CA THR A 75 -27.12 -30.89 -7.30
C THR A 75 -26.04 -31.95 -7.21
N HIS A 76 -25.67 -32.57 -8.33
CA HIS A 76 -24.55 -33.51 -8.44
C HIS A 76 -23.80 -33.23 -9.74
N PRO A 77 -23.17 -32.04 -9.85
CA PRO A 77 -22.66 -31.56 -11.13
C PRO A 77 -21.36 -32.23 -11.56
N ASP A 78 -20.66 -32.93 -10.66
CA ASP A 78 -19.41 -33.65 -10.93
C ASP A 78 -19.60 -35.16 -10.65
N ASP A 79 -19.37 -36.03 -11.64
CA ASP A 79 -19.32 -37.49 -11.49
C ASP A 79 -17.90 -38.06 -11.32
N GLY A 80 -16.90 -37.18 -11.19
CA GLY A 80 -15.51 -37.50 -10.83
C GLY A 80 -14.51 -37.52 -12.00
N GLU A 81 -13.24 -37.55 -11.59
CA GLU A 81 -11.97 -37.42 -12.34
C GLU A 81 -11.59 -36.00 -12.78
N ASP A 82 -10.44 -35.54 -12.26
CA ASP A 82 -9.88 -34.19 -12.35
C ASP A 82 -9.25 -33.89 -13.73
N THR A 83 -9.30 -34.83 -14.67
CA THR A 83 -8.79 -34.65 -16.05
C THR A 83 -9.44 -35.67 -16.97
N VAL A 84 -10.59 -35.26 -17.52
CA VAL A 84 -11.48 -36.10 -18.33
C VAL A 84 -10.81 -36.78 -19.52
N PHE A 85 -9.71 -36.21 -20.05
CA PHE A 85 -9.13 -36.62 -21.32
C PHE A 85 -7.80 -37.35 -21.22
N TYR A 86 -7.36 -37.89 -20.07
CA TYR A 86 -5.97 -38.43 -19.97
C TYR A 86 -5.53 -39.36 -21.11
N LYS A 87 -6.42 -40.23 -21.61
CA LYS A 87 -6.14 -41.11 -22.76
C LYS A 87 -6.11 -40.35 -24.09
N ASP A 88 -7.11 -39.49 -24.32
CA ASP A 88 -7.24 -38.68 -25.53
C ASP A 88 -6.12 -37.64 -25.63
N ALA A 89 -5.72 -37.05 -24.51
CA ALA A 89 -4.61 -36.12 -24.36
C ALA A 89 -3.26 -36.81 -24.61
N ALA A 90 -3.07 -38.05 -24.10
CA ALA A 90 -1.89 -38.85 -24.43
C ALA A 90 -1.84 -39.24 -25.92
N ALA A 91 -3.00 -39.40 -26.56
CA ALA A 91 -3.12 -39.63 -27.99
C ALA A 91 -3.10 -38.33 -28.83
N GLY A 92 -3.18 -37.16 -28.19
CA GLY A 92 -3.25 -35.85 -28.85
C GLY A 92 -4.57 -35.55 -29.56
N THR A 93 -5.65 -36.28 -29.28
CA THR A 93 -6.95 -36.11 -29.95
C THR A 93 -7.84 -35.07 -29.29
N VAL A 94 -7.58 -34.74 -28.02
CA VAL A 94 -8.21 -33.61 -27.30
C VAL A 94 -7.17 -32.89 -26.46
N SER A 95 -7.23 -31.56 -26.40
CA SER A 95 -6.34 -30.73 -25.60
C SER A 95 -7.08 -29.53 -25.01
N ASN A 96 -6.74 -29.19 -23.77
CA ASN A 96 -7.24 -28.01 -23.09
C ASN A 96 -6.48 -26.77 -23.55
N ASN A 97 -7.19 -25.84 -24.19
CA ASN A 97 -6.64 -24.60 -24.73
C ASN A 97 -7.16 -23.36 -23.98
N THR A 98 -7.62 -23.54 -22.74
CA THR A 98 -8.18 -22.47 -21.92
C THR A 98 -7.18 -21.32 -21.72
N THR A 99 -7.66 -20.10 -21.86
CA THR A 99 -6.92 -18.88 -21.51
C THR A 99 -7.65 -18.09 -20.42
N ALA A 100 -6.95 -17.18 -19.76
CA ALA A 100 -7.54 -16.34 -18.73
C ALA A 100 -6.78 -15.03 -18.56
N ASP A 101 -7.54 -13.98 -18.24
CA ASP A 101 -7.05 -12.64 -17.95
C ASP A 101 -7.88 -12.01 -16.82
N TYR A 102 -7.27 -11.10 -16.07
CA TYR A 102 -8.06 -10.23 -15.19
C TYR A 102 -9.00 -9.36 -16.02
N VAL A 103 -10.15 -9.01 -15.45
CA VAL A 103 -11.15 -8.15 -16.15
C VAL A 103 -10.58 -6.80 -16.58
N ASP A 104 -9.58 -6.30 -15.84
CA ASP A 104 -8.75 -5.16 -16.17
C ASP A 104 -7.43 -5.25 -15.40
N LYS A 105 -6.48 -4.36 -15.73
CA LYS A 105 -5.14 -4.33 -15.12
C LYS A 105 -5.07 -3.67 -13.74
N ASN A 106 -6.09 -2.92 -13.33
CA ASN A 106 -6.01 -2.03 -12.17
C ASN A 106 -6.18 -2.79 -10.85
N VAL A 107 -5.71 -2.22 -9.75
CA VAL A 107 -5.91 -2.77 -8.41
C VAL A 107 -7.36 -2.56 -7.95
N GLU A 108 -7.97 -3.59 -7.36
CA GLU A 108 -9.28 -3.47 -6.72
C GLU A 108 -9.13 -3.06 -5.26
N TRP A 109 -9.89 -2.06 -4.82
CA TRP A 109 -9.89 -1.60 -3.42
C TRP A 109 -11.26 -1.84 -2.81
N GLN A 110 -11.30 -2.53 -1.67
CA GLN A 110 -12.56 -2.79 -0.97
C GLN A 110 -13.23 -1.48 -0.57
N GLY A 111 -14.52 -1.35 -0.86
CA GLY A 111 -15.28 -0.12 -0.62
C GLY A 111 -14.79 1.09 -1.43
N GLY A 112 -13.91 0.88 -2.41
CA GLY A 112 -13.34 1.97 -3.21
C GLY A 112 -12.35 2.86 -2.47
N VAL A 113 -11.82 2.45 -1.30
CA VAL A 113 -10.93 3.27 -0.46
C VAL A 113 -9.46 2.94 -0.75
N TRP A 114 -8.71 3.90 -1.29
CA TRP A 114 -7.29 3.72 -1.62
C TRP A 114 -6.35 4.17 -0.50
N ASN A 115 -6.52 5.39 0.02
CA ASN A 115 -5.77 5.95 1.15
C ASN A 115 -4.24 5.78 1.01
N GLN A 116 -3.62 6.38 -0.01
CA GLN A 116 -2.17 6.27 -0.29
C GLN A 116 -1.70 4.82 -0.52
N GLY A 117 -2.61 3.94 -0.92
CA GLY A 117 -2.39 2.50 -1.06
C GLY A 117 -2.48 1.72 0.25
N ARG A 118 -2.90 2.34 1.36
CA ARG A 118 -3.06 1.69 2.66
C ARG A 118 -4.46 1.09 2.88
N GLY A 119 -5.36 1.23 1.91
CA GLY A 119 -6.65 0.54 1.91
C GLY A 119 -6.54 -0.99 1.90
N VAL A 120 -7.69 -1.65 1.96
CA VAL A 120 -7.75 -3.11 1.83
C VAL A 120 -7.91 -3.47 0.35
N VAL A 121 -6.96 -4.23 -0.18
CA VAL A 121 -7.02 -4.73 -1.56
C VAL A 121 -8.10 -5.81 -1.66
N GLY A 122 -9.03 -5.63 -2.58
CA GLY A 122 -10.17 -6.52 -2.83
C GLY A 122 -9.88 -7.61 -3.85
N ASP A 123 -10.87 -8.50 -4.02
CA ASP A 123 -10.85 -9.54 -5.04
C ASP A 123 -11.15 -8.94 -6.41
N LYS A 124 -10.36 -9.31 -7.41
CA LYS A 124 -10.59 -9.00 -8.82
C LYS A 124 -11.13 -10.21 -9.54
N ASN A 125 -12.06 -9.96 -10.46
CA ASN A 125 -12.59 -11.01 -11.33
C ASN A 125 -11.53 -11.43 -12.35
N VAL A 126 -11.44 -12.73 -12.59
CA VAL A 126 -10.64 -13.34 -13.65
C VAL A 126 -11.60 -13.95 -14.65
N LYS A 127 -11.50 -13.56 -15.92
CA LYS A 127 -12.33 -14.10 -16.99
C LYS A 127 -11.59 -15.25 -17.65
N TYR A 128 -12.23 -16.41 -17.71
CA TYR A 128 -11.70 -17.59 -18.39
C TYR A 128 -12.39 -17.76 -19.74
N THR A 129 -11.58 -17.93 -20.79
CA THR A 129 -12.03 -18.38 -22.10
C THR A 129 -11.71 -19.87 -22.20
N VAL A 130 -12.70 -20.69 -21.85
CA VAL A 130 -12.58 -22.15 -21.88
C VAL A 130 -12.68 -22.65 -23.32
N ASP A 131 -11.72 -23.49 -23.72
CA ASP A 131 -11.61 -23.99 -25.09
C ASP A 131 -11.01 -25.41 -25.11
N LEU A 132 -11.47 -26.23 -26.04
CA LEU A 132 -10.96 -27.56 -26.32
C LEU A 132 -10.57 -27.67 -27.79
N THR A 133 -9.36 -28.15 -28.04
CA THR A 133 -8.83 -28.36 -29.40
C THR A 133 -8.51 -29.82 -29.65
N GLY A 134 -8.31 -30.20 -30.91
CA GLY A 134 -8.04 -31.59 -31.33
C GLY A 134 -9.17 -32.21 -32.14
N THR A 135 -8.92 -33.37 -32.74
CA THR A 135 -9.85 -34.06 -33.66
C THR A 135 -11.15 -34.47 -32.97
N ASP A 136 -11.08 -34.80 -31.68
CA ASP A 136 -12.18 -35.38 -30.92
C ASP A 136 -12.83 -34.34 -29.99
N ALA A 137 -12.34 -33.10 -29.98
CA ALA A 137 -12.87 -32.02 -29.13
C ALA A 137 -14.36 -31.75 -29.40
N ALA A 138 -14.82 -31.97 -30.64
CA ALA A 138 -16.22 -31.81 -31.02
C ALA A 138 -17.18 -32.77 -30.31
N ASN A 139 -16.67 -33.87 -29.73
CA ASN A 139 -17.45 -34.84 -28.95
C ASN A 139 -17.87 -34.30 -27.59
N TYR A 140 -17.35 -33.14 -27.18
CA TYR A 140 -17.55 -32.56 -25.87
C TYR A 140 -18.28 -31.22 -25.93
N GLU A 141 -19.00 -30.91 -24.86
CA GLU A 141 -19.70 -29.64 -24.64
C GLU A 141 -19.33 -29.13 -23.25
N ILE A 142 -18.88 -27.87 -23.14
CA ILE A 142 -18.58 -27.26 -21.86
C ILE A 142 -19.84 -26.55 -21.35
N VAL A 143 -20.26 -26.89 -20.13
CA VAL A 143 -21.42 -26.33 -19.44
C VAL A 143 -21.01 -25.87 -18.06
N HIS A 144 -21.77 -24.94 -17.49
CA HIS A 144 -21.63 -24.58 -16.07
C HIS A 144 -22.10 -25.73 -15.17
N ALA A 145 -21.75 -25.67 -13.88
CA ALA A 145 -22.20 -26.66 -12.89
C ALA A 145 -23.74 -26.81 -12.82
N ASN A 146 -24.49 -25.76 -13.14
CA ASN A 146 -25.95 -25.82 -13.23
C ASN A 146 -26.49 -26.39 -14.56
N GLY A 147 -25.62 -26.88 -15.45
CA GLY A 147 -25.96 -27.44 -16.76
C GLY A 147 -26.24 -26.43 -17.86
N THR A 148 -26.10 -25.12 -17.59
CA THR A 148 -26.30 -24.07 -18.59
C THR A 148 -25.10 -23.93 -19.53
N ALA A 149 -25.35 -23.50 -20.76
CA ALA A 149 -24.28 -23.31 -21.75
C ALA A 149 -23.33 -22.17 -21.35
N VAL A 150 -22.04 -22.39 -21.59
CA VAL A 150 -21.03 -21.33 -21.52
C VAL A 150 -21.12 -20.49 -22.79
N THR A 151 -21.25 -19.19 -22.64
CA THR A 151 -21.34 -18.25 -23.77
C THR A 151 -20.51 -17.00 -23.49
N ALA A 152 -20.33 -16.14 -24.49
CA ALA A 152 -19.60 -14.88 -24.32
C ALA A 152 -20.22 -13.97 -23.24
N THR A 153 -21.54 -14.03 -23.05
CA THR A 153 -22.29 -13.26 -22.03
C THR A 153 -22.48 -14.01 -20.72
N ASN A 154 -22.15 -15.31 -20.68
CA ASN A 154 -22.15 -16.16 -19.49
C ASN A 154 -20.84 -16.96 -19.39
N PRO A 155 -19.67 -16.29 -19.27
CA PRO A 155 -18.37 -16.95 -19.23
C PRO A 155 -18.09 -17.55 -17.85
N TYR A 156 -17.03 -18.35 -17.75
CA TYR A 156 -16.46 -18.70 -16.46
C TYR A 156 -15.73 -17.49 -15.85
N VAL A 157 -16.04 -17.20 -14.59
CA VAL A 157 -15.42 -16.12 -13.83
C VAL A 157 -14.85 -16.69 -12.54
N GLY A 158 -13.53 -16.61 -12.40
CA GLY A 158 -12.84 -16.90 -11.15
C GLY A 158 -12.54 -15.63 -10.36
N LYS A 159 -11.88 -15.80 -9.22
CA LYS A 159 -11.43 -14.72 -8.35
C LYS A 159 -9.91 -14.72 -8.26
N GLY A 160 -9.35 -13.54 -8.12
CA GLY A 160 -7.94 -13.34 -7.90
C GLY A 160 -7.66 -11.98 -7.26
N LYS A 161 -6.41 -11.54 -7.30
CA LYS A 161 -5.95 -10.32 -6.65
C LYS A 161 -4.78 -9.70 -7.39
N ILE A 162 -4.87 -8.41 -7.68
CA ILE A 162 -3.73 -7.60 -8.12
C ILE A 162 -3.32 -6.74 -6.93
N THR A 163 -2.12 -6.93 -6.41
CA THR A 163 -1.56 -6.08 -5.34
C THR A 163 -0.93 -4.84 -5.95
N PRO A 164 -1.01 -3.68 -5.28
CA PRO A 164 -0.36 -2.47 -5.77
C PRO A 164 1.15 -2.64 -5.79
N LYS A 165 1.80 -1.94 -6.71
CA LYS A 165 3.26 -1.83 -6.73
C LYS A 165 3.71 -0.72 -5.80
N GLU A 166 4.79 -0.94 -5.06
CA GLU A 166 5.26 0.04 -4.08
C GLU A 166 6.12 1.12 -4.74
N ILE A 167 5.89 2.38 -4.32
CA ILE A 167 6.75 3.53 -4.59
C ILE A 167 7.29 3.98 -3.23
N VAL A 168 8.59 3.79 -3.04
CA VAL A 168 9.28 4.19 -1.81
C VAL A 168 9.54 5.68 -1.84
N LEU A 169 9.08 6.38 -0.81
CA LEU A 169 9.33 7.80 -0.58
C LEU A 169 10.50 7.92 0.37
N LYS A 170 11.64 8.39 -0.11
CA LYS A 170 12.86 8.54 0.68
C LYS A 170 13.26 10.00 0.77
N ALA A 171 13.26 10.56 1.97
CA ALA A 171 13.73 11.91 2.21
C ALA A 171 15.26 12.00 2.08
N ASP A 172 15.75 13.12 1.57
CA ASP A 172 17.17 13.42 1.61
C ASP A 172 17.56 13.82 3.04
N PRO A 173 18.64 13.24 3.59
CA PRO A 173 19.07 13.59 4.93
C PRO A 173 19.56 15.04 4.98
N GLN A 174 19.24 15.72 6.08
CA GLN A 174 19.66 17.08 6.35
C GLN A 174 20.16 17.20 7.79
N GLU A 175 21.24 17.94 7.96
CA GLU A 175 21.79 18.33 9.25
C GLU A 175 21.83 19.84 9.34
N ARG A 176 21.33 20.39 10.45
CA ARG A 176 21.30 21.83 10.72
C ARG A 176 21.58 22.13 12.17
N TRP A 177 22.00 23.35 12.50
CA TRP A 177 22.17 23.80 13.89
C TRP A 177 21.06 24.75 14.33
N ILE A 178 20.81 24.83 15.65
CA ILE A 178 19.70 25.64 16.22
C ILE A 178 19.72 27.10 15.73
N ASN A 179 20.90 27.70 15.59
CA ASN A 179 21.09 29.08 15.13
C ASN A 179 20.76 29.28 13.64
N GLU A 180 20.70 28.22 12.84
CA GLU A 180 20.38 28.31 11.41
C GLU A 180 18.87 28.23 11.12
N GLY A 181 18.06 27.91 12.13
CA GLY A 181 16.62 27.73 12.00
C GLY A 181 16.21 26.38 11.38
N LEU A 182 14.90 26.17 11.25
CA LEU A 182 14.36 24.97 10.60
C LEU A 182 14.56 25.07 9.08
N PRO A 183 14.69 23.94 8.36
CA PRO A 183 14.65 23.93 6.90
C PRO A 183 13.39 24.62 6.38
N THR A 184 13.55 25.45 5.34
CA THR A 184 12.41 26.08 4.65
C THR A 184 11.75 25.14 3.65
N SER A 185 12.44 24.08 3.25
CA SER A 185 11.94 23.03 2.37
C SER A 185 12.68 21.71 2.65
N TYR A 186 12.03 20.61 2.27
CA TYR A 186 12.57 19.25 2.37
C TYR A 186 12.57 18.65 0.98
N THR A 187 13.58 17.83 0.68
CA THR A 187 13.70 17.13 -0.60
C THR A 187 13.74 15.63 -0.38
N GLY A 188 13.55 14.87 -1.44
CA GLY A 188 13.61 13.41 -1.41
C GLY A 188 13.41 12.81 -2.80
N THR A 189 13.53 11.49 -2.86
CA THR A 189 13.36 10.71 -4.07
C THR A 189 12.24 9.67 -3.87
N PRO A 190 11.21 9.66 -4.72
CA PRO A 190 10.91 10.64 -5.77
C PRO A 190 10.26 11.91 -5.23
N MET A 191 10.30 13.01 -5.99
CA MET A 191 9.69 14.31 -5.65
C MET A 191 9.28 15.05 -6.93
N GLY A 192 8.23 15.88 -6.86
CA GLY A 192 7.84 16.74 -7.98
C GLY A 192 6.43 16.43 -8.47
N LYS A 193 6.14 16.72 -9.74
CA LYS A 193 4.79 16.60 -10.32
C LYS A 193 4.78 15.72 -11.56
N ASN A 194 3.68 15.00 -11.78
CA ASN A 194 3.42 14.25 -13.01
C ASN A 194 4.59 13.35 -13.44
N LEU A 195 5.08 12.56 -12.48
CA LEU A 195 6.33 11.82 -12.61
C LEU A 195 6.15 10.60 -13.53
N SER A 196 7.09 10.41 -14.44
CA SER A 196 7.11 9.31 -15.40
C SER A 196 7.99 8.14 -14.92
N HIS A 197 7.97 7.03 -15.66
CA HIS A 197 8.89 5.91 -15.44
C HIS A 197 10.38 6.31 -15.45
N ASN A 198 10.74 7.35 -16.22
CA ASN A 198 12.13 7.82 -16.28
C ASN A 198 12.57 8.50 -14.97
N GLU A 199 11.63 9.06 -14.22
CA GLU A 199 11.88 9.72 -12.94
C GLU A 199 11.67 8.77 -11.76
N VAL A 200 10.74 7.82 -11.90
CA VAL A 200 10.38 6.84 -10.88
C VAL A 200 10.33 5.46 -11.56
N PRO A 201 11.42 4.68 -11.54
CA PRO A 201 11.51 3.39 -12.21
C PRO A 201 10.46 2.36 -11.74
N GLU A 202 9.89 2.56 -10.55
CA GLU A 202 8.82 1.76 -9.99
C GLU A 202 7.51 1.92 -10.78
N ILE A 203 7.27 3.08 -11.41
CA ILE A 203 6.13 3.26 -12.31
C ILE A 203 6.27 2.31 -13.49
N VAL A 204 5.19 1.66 -13.91
CA VAL A 204 5.23 0.75 -15.07
C VAL A 204 5.47 1.57 -16.35
N PRO A 205 6.40 1.16 -17.24
CA PRO A 205 6.75 1.94 -18.45
C PRO A 205 5.58 2.22 -19.39
N SER A 206 4.57 1.34 -19.42
CA SER A 206 3.38 1.48 -20.28
C SER A 206 2.30 2.38 -19.68
N ASP A 207 2.43 2.79 -18.42
CA ASP A 207 1.50 3.73 -17.80
C ASP A 207 1.76 5.16 -18.26
N THR A 208 0.70 5.95 -18.28
CA THR A 208 0.85 7.40 -18.30
C THR A 208 1.57 7.87 -17.04
N PRO A 209 2.29 9.01 -17.09
CA PRO A 209 2.96 9.56 -15.90
C PRO A 209 2.01 9.64 -14.70
N LEU A 210 2.52 9.34 -13.52
CA LEU A 210 1.80 9.37 -12.25
C LEU A 210 1.25 10.79 -12.04
N PRO A 211 -0.06 11.00 -12.25
CA PRO A 211 -0.67 12.32 -12.10
C PRO A 211 -0.56 12.77 -10.64
N GLY A 212 -0.28 14.04 -10.37
CA GLY A 212 -0.23 14.55 -8.99
C GLY A 212 1.13 15.07 -8.56
N THR A 213 1.37 15.14 -7.26
CA THR A 213 2.57 15.74 -6.67
C THR A 213 3.10 14.92 -5.50
N ILE A 214 4.41 14.76 -5.39
CA ILE A 214 5.07 14.22 -4.20
C ILE A 214 5.87 15.34 -3.53
N ASP A 215 5.58 15.61 -2.25
CA ASP A 215 6.31 16.56 -1.42
C ASP A 215 6.73 15.96 -0.08
N TYR A 216 7.80 16.50 0.52
CA TYR A 216 8.33 16.05 1.81
C TYR A 216 8.13 17.11 2.88
N ARG A 217 7.83 16.69 4.10
CA ARG A 217 7.62 17.58 5.25
C ARG A 217 8.06 16.94 6.55
N SER A 218 8.52 17.76 7.48
CA SER A 218 8.72 17.36 8.88
C SER A 218 7.76 18.13 9.80
N PRO A 219 6.50 17.69 9.96
CA PRO A 219 5.50 18.43 10.72
C PRO A 219 5.84 18.57 12.21
N ASN A 220 6.68 17.67 12.72
CA ASN A 220 7.08 17.63 14.13
C ASN A 220 8.45 18.24 14.40
N ALA A 221 9.14 18.77 13.38
CA ALA A 221 10.45 19.41 13.54
C ALA A 221 10.39 20.61 14.49
N ARG A 222 11.40 20.73 15.35
CA ARG A 222 11.54 21.83 16.32
C ARG A 222 13.01 22.23 16.42
N LEU A 223 13.27 23.48 16.84
CA LEU A 223 14.62 23.96 17.15
C LEU A 223 15.11 23.39 18.49
N ARG A 224 15.30 22.08 18.52
CA ARG A 224 15.77 21.32 19.67
C ARG A 224 16.65 20.19 19.15
N VAL A 225 17.76 19.96 19.86
CA VAL A 225 18.71 18.92 19.49
C VAL A 225 18.01 17.56 19.37
N GLY A 226 18.22 16.89 18.25
CA GLY A 226 17.67 15.56 18.02
C GLY A 226 17.33 15.28 16.56
N TYR A 227 16.84 14.06 16.33
CA TYR A 227 16.36 13.59 15.05
C TYR A 227 14.86 13.82 14.90
N TYR A 228 14.45 14.16 13.69
CA TYR A 228 13.06 14.37 13.31
C TYR A 228 12.77 13.66 11.99
N ALA A 229 11.57 13.08 11.94
CA ALA A 229 11.11 12.38 10.75
C ALA A 229 10.80 13.36 9.61
N VAL A 230 11.21 13.03 8.39
CA VAL A 230 10.83 13.77 7.17
C VAL A 230 10.02 12.82 6.29
N ASN A 231 8.71 13.01 6.24
CA ASN A 231 7.80 12.09 5.56
C ASN A 231 7.48 12.60 4.16
N GLY A 232 7.45 11.68 3.20
CA GLY A 232 6.92 11.94 1.88
C GLY A 232 5.39 11.93 1.89
N THR A 233 4.78 12.62 0.94
CA THR A 233 3.32 12.53 0.76
C THR A 233 3.02 12.69 -0.71
N TYR A 234 2.34 11.69 -1.27
CA TYR A 234 1.73 11.83 -2.58
C TYR A 234 0.39 12.57 -2.46
N LYS A 235 0.13 13.48 -3.39
CA LYS A 235 -1.11 14.24 -3.49
C LYS A 235 -1.67 14.03 -4.89
N ALA A 236 -2.80 13.35 -4.96
CA ALA A 236 -3.51 13.15 -6.21
C ALA A 236 -3.88 14.50 -6.84
N GLN A 237 -3.87 14.55 -8.16
CA GLN A 237 -4.29 15.73 -8.88
C GLN A 237 -5.77 16.04 -8.58
N GLY A 238 -6.06 17.28 -8.18
CA GLY A 238 -7.43 17.69 -7.83
C GLY A 238 -7.90 17.28 -6.43
N GLY A 239 -7.03 16.69 -5.58
CA GLY A 239 -7.33 16.40 -4.18
C GLY A 239 -8.29 15.21 -3.96
N THR A 240 -8.45 14.34 -4.96
CA THR A 240 -9.27 13.12 -4.88
C THR A 240 -8.54 11.98 -4.16
N ASP A 241 -9.26 10.93 -3.73
CA ASP A 241 -8.67 9.68 -3.21
C ASP A 241 -8.08 8.83 -4.35
N GLY A 242 -7.00 9.34 -4.96
CA GLY A 242 -6.33 8.77 -6.11
C GLY A 242 -7.16 8.85 -7.41
N ASP A 243 -6.56 8.36 -8.49
CA ASP A 243 -7.14 8.22 -9.83
C ASP A 243 -6.82 6.84 -10.39
N THR A 244 -7.14 6.61 -11.67
CA THR A 244 -6.95 5.30 -12.31
C THR A 244 -5.50 4.81 -12.33
N VAL A 245 -4.51 5.71 -12.25
CA VAL A 245 -3.09 5.36 -12.29
C VAL A 245 -2.56 5.21 -10.86
N SER A 246 -2.73 6.24 -10.03
CA SER A 246 -2.17 6.26 -8.67
C SER A 246 -2.72 5.17 -7.77
N ARG A 247 -3.97 4.73 -8.01
CA ARG A 247 -4.58 3.62 -7.26
C ARG A 247 -3.94 2.26 -7.51
N ASN A 248 -3.08 2.14 -8.53
CA ASN A 248 -2.30 0.93 -8.79
C ASN A 248 -0.99 0.87 -7.98
N TYR A 249 -0.68 1.95 -7.25
CA TYR A 249 0.53 2.07 -6.47
C TYR A 249 0.22 2.24 -4.97
N ARG A 250 1.22 1.89 -4.16
CA ARG A 250 1.25 2.14 -2.72
C ARG A 250 2.45 2.99 -2.38
N PHE A 251 2.22 4.08 -1.67
CA PHE A 251 3.28 4.98 -1.23
C PHE A 251 3.75 4.58 0.17
N VAL A 252 5.01 4.19 0.26
CA VAL A 252 5.62 3.70 1.51
C VAL A 252 6.78 4.62 1.91
N GLU A 253 6.92 4.90 3.20
CA GLU A 253 8.06 5.68 3.71
C GLU A 253 9.29 4.77 3.80
N ASP A 254 10.45 5.27 3.37
CA ASP A 254 11.73 4.63 3.68
C ASP A 254 11.99 4.71 5.20
N PRO A 255 12.40 3.63 5.88
CA PRO A 255 12.71 3.67 7.31
C PRO A 255 13.76 4.72 7.71
N ALA A 256 14.64 5.12 6.80
CA ALA A 256 15.61 6.21 7.04
C ALA A 256 14.94 7.58 7.26
N ASN A 257 13.68 7.73 6.86
CA ASN A 257 12.93 8.98 7.01
C ASN A 257 12.76 9.38 8.47
N ASP A 258 12.72 8.41 9.41
CA ASP A 258 12.58 8.67 10.85
C ASP A 258 13.70 9.54 11.43
N THR A 259 14.89 9.49 10.81
CA THR A 259 16.08 10.24 11.22
C THR A 259 16.60 11.18 10.15
N ALA A 260 15.79 11.49 9.12
CA ALA A 260 16.25 12.25 7.97
C ALA A 260 16.58 13.72 8.30
N LEU A 261 16.01 14.33 9.33
CA LEU A 261 16.43 15.66 9.79
C LEU A 261 17.14 15.55 11.15
N TYR A 262 18.40 15.97 11.23
CA TYR A 262 19.09 16.19 12.49
C TYR A 262 19.23 17.69 12.79
N ILE A 263 18.81 18.08 14.00
CA ILE A 263 19.09 19.41 14.55
C ILE A 263 20.20 19.25 15.60
N GLY A 264 21.34 19.87 15.36
CA GLY A 264 22.48 19.96 16.26
C GLY A 264 22.37 21.11 17.27
N PRO A 265 23.29 21.17 18.26
CA PRO A 265 23.30 22.22 19.28
C PRO A 265 23.55 23.61 18.68
N TYR A 266 23.42 24.65 19.49
CA TYR A 266 23.86 25.98 19.10
C TYR A 266 25.38 25.98 18.89
N ILE A 267 25.85 26.34 17.69
CA ILE A 267 27.26 26.63 17.45
C ILE A 267 27.44 28.15 17.54
N PRO A 268 28.16 28.66 18.55
CA PRO A 268 28.47 30.08 18.61
C PRO A 268 29.26 30.51 17.39
N ASP A 269 28.89 31.65 16.83
CA ASP A 269 29.58 32.26 15.70
C ASP A 269 30.93 32.85 16.12
N TYR A 270 31.78 33.13 15.12
CA TYR A 270 33.07 33.77 15.33
C TYR A 270 32.97 35.09 16.13
N GLU A 271 31.89 35.85 15.93
CA GLU A 271 31.65 37.10 16.66
C GLU A 271 31.33 36.87 18.14
N TYR A 272 30.68 35.77 18.53
CA TYR A 272 30.54 35.37 19.95
C TYR A 272 31.91 35.14 20.61
N TYR A 273 32.80 34.39 19.95
CA TYR A 273 34.16 34.16 20.47
C TYR A 273 35.01 35.44 20.47
N LYS A 274 34.82 36.32 19.49
CA LYS A 274 35.49 37.63 19.40
C LYS A 274 35.01 38.61 20.48
N ALA A 275 33.71 38.65 20.77
CA ALA A 275 33.18 39.45 21.88
C ALA A 275 33.69 38.94 23.23
N MET A 276 33.75 37.61 23.42
CA MET A 276 34.26 37.02 24.66
C MET A 276 35.78 37.23 24.81
N THR A 277 36.53 37.23 23.71
CA THR A 277 37.98 37.54 23.71
C THR A 277 38.29 39.04 23.79
N GLN A 278 37.36 39.92 23.39
CA GLN A 278 37.50 41.37 23.58
C GLN A 278 37.23 41.79 25.03
N VAL A 279 36.32 41.10 25.73
CA VAL A 279 36.11 41.29 27.18
C VAL A 279 37.21 40.60 27.99
N SER A 280 37.83 39.55 27.46
CA SER A 280 38.92 38.84 28.12
C SER A 280 39.97 38.37 27.10
N LYS A 281 41.17 38.95 27.10
CA LYS A 281 42.24 38.69 26.10
C LYS A 281 42.87 37.27 26.17
N MET A 282 42.13 36.24 26.55
CA MET A 282 42.60 34.85 26.69
C MET A 282 41.53 33.88 26.21
N THR A 283 41.96 32.71 25.73
CA THR A 283 41.03 31.61 25.46
C THR A 283 40.37 31.13 26.76
N PRO A 284 39.14 30.57 26.74
CA PRO A 284 38.42 30.16 27.96
C PRO A 284 39.25 29.24 28.88
N ASP A 285 40.08 28.37 28.28
CA ASP A 285 40.93 27.42 28.99
C ASP A 285 42.14 28.10 29.66
N GLU A 286 42.72 29.14 29.02
CA GLU A 286 43.81 29.93 29.60
C GLU A 286 43.35 30.83 30.76
N TYR A 287 42.15 31.42 30.66
CA TYR A 287 41.65 32.32 31.69
C TYR A 287 41.35 31.60 33.03
N ALA A 288 40.89 30.35 32.96
CA ALA A 288 40.63 29.52 34.13
C ALA A 288 41.93 29.06 34.83
N TYR A 289 43.01 28.85 34.06
CA TYR A 289 44.27 28.34 34.60
C TYR A 289 45.12 29.41 35.27
N GLU A 290 45.18 30.64 34.74
CA GLU A 290 46.00 31.70 35.33
C GLU A 290 45.36 32.38 36.55
N ASN A 291 44.02 32.51 36.60
CA ASN A 291 43.34 33.25 37.67
C ASN A 291 42.92 32.40 38.88
N ALA A 292 43.16 31.08 38.85
CA ALA A 292 42.80 30.18 39.94
C ALA A 292 43.85 30.13 41.08
N SER A 293 45.01 30.77 40.91
CA SER A 293 46.08 30.77 41.91
C SER A 293 46.00 32.01 42.81
N LEU A 294 45.20 31.93 43.87
CA LEU A 294 45.36 32.82 45.04
C LEU A 294 46.63 32.41 45.80
N ASP A 295 47.35 33.37 46.42
CA ASP A 295 48.65 33.10 47.06
C ASP A 295 48.57 31.94 48.08
N ARG A 296 49.57 31.07 48.10
CA ARG A 296 49.49 29.81 48.87
C ARG A 296 49.75 29.96 50.36
N THR A 297 50.12 31.15 50.81
CA THR A 297 50.49 31.41 52.21
C THR A 297 49.34 31.96 53.06
N ASN A 298 48.21 32.29 52.45
CA ASN A 298 47.06 32.90 53.12
C ASN A 298 45.76 32.13 52.85
N GLN A 299 44.80 32.22 53.77
CA GLN A 299 43.43 31.73 53.55
C GLN A 299 42.60 32.80 52.86
N TYR A 300 42.12 32.51 51.65
CA TYR A 300 41.28 33.43 50.90
C TYR A 300 39.81 33.03 51.01
N SER A 301 38.97 33.99 51.37
CA SER A 301 37.52 33.87 51.25
C SER A 301 36.99 35.09 50.51
N ARG A 302 36.04 34.88 49.59
CA ARG A 302 35.28 35.96 48.94
C ARG A 302 33.82 35.76 49.30
N LYS A 303 33.16 36.84 49.73
CA LYS A 303 31.71 36.85 49.90
C LYS A 303 31.09 36.90 48.49
N PRO A 304 30.37 35.86 48.02
CA PRO A 304 29.74 35.90 46.71
C PRO A 304 28.66 36.99 46.71
N THR A 305 28.74 37.90 45.74
CA THR A 305 27.68 38.86 45.45
C THR A 305 27.10 38.51 44.10
N ALA A 306 25.87 38.04 44.09
CA ALA A 306 25.08 37.85 42.87
C ALA A 306 23.99 38.92 42.86
N GLN A 307 23.85 39.62 41.74
CA GLN A 307 22.67 40.42 41.46
C GLN A 307 21.76 39.55 40.58
N VAL A 308 20.59 39.21 41.10
CA VAL A 308 19.52 38.59 40.32
C VAL A 308 18.56 39.71 40.01
N ASP A 309 18.48 40.10 38.74
CA ASP A 309 17.43 41.00 38.27
C ASP A 309 16.24 40.13 37.80
N PRO A 310 15.17 40.01 38.59
CA PRO A 310 13.99 39.29 38.14
C PRO A 310 13.31 40.10 37.02
N VAL A 311 13.35 39.57 35.81
CA VAL A 311 12.41 39.99 34.77
C VAL A 311 11.05 39.43 35.18
N PRO A 312 10.00 40.26 35.39
CA PRO A 312 8.67 39.74 35.67
C PRO A 312 8.27 38.80 34.53
N PRO A 313 7.53 37.71 34.78
CA PRO A 313 7.15 36.80 33.72
C PRO A 313 6.43 37.61 32.64
N ALA A 314 6.93 37.56 31.41
CA ALA A 314 6.08 37.79 30.26
C ALA A 314 5.02 36.70 30.35
N ILE A 315 3.84 37.04 30.86
CA ILE A 315 2.68 36.18 30.70
C ILE A 315 2.58 35.96 29.19
N ASN A 316 2.89 34.75 28.72
CA ASN A 316 2.54 34.34 27.38
C ASN A 316 1.02 34.24 27.38
N VAL A 317 0.34 35.36 27.14
CA VAL A 317 -1.12 35.49 26.96
C VAL A 317 -1.54 34.96 25.59
N VAL A 318 -0.87 33.90 25.12
CA VAL A 318 -1.19 33.19 23.88
C VAL A 318 -1.35 31.72 24.23
N LYS A 319 -2.59 31.26 24.22
CA LYS A 319 -2.96 29.84 24.27
C LYS A 319 -3.66 29.52 22.96
N ASP A 320 -3.21 28.47 22.27
CA ASP A 320 -3.79 28.00 21.02
C ASP A 320 -3.92 29.08 19.92
N GLY A 321 -2.94 29.98 19.84
CA GLY A 321 -2.86 31.00 18.78
C GLY A 321 -3.80 32.21 18.93
N VAL A 322 -4.49 32.35 20.06
CA VAL A 322 -5.38 33.49 20.35
C VAL A 322 -4.76 34.41 21.40
N ASP A 323 -4.67 35.71 21.11
CA ASP A 323 -4.26 36.75 22.06
C ASP A 323 -5.43 37.13 22.97
N ILE A 324 -5.36 36.74 24.23
CA ILE A 324 -6.40 36.99 25.25
C ILE A 324 -6.32 38.40 25.85
N ARG A 325 -5.48 39.30 25.31
CA ARG A 325 -5.41 40.71 25.73
C ARG A 325 -6.53 41.60 25.17
N GLN A 326 -7.30 41.14 24.18
CA GLN A 326 -8.20 41.99 23.39
C GLN A 326 -9.68 41.54 23.34
N ASN A 327 -10.09 40.54 24.10
CA ASN A 327 -11.51 40.27 24.26
C ASN A 327 -11.95 40.83 25.61
N ASP A 328 -12.96 41.71 25.57
CA ASP A 328 -13.62 42.32 26.71
C ASP A 328 -13.96 41.27 27.78
N ILE A 329 -13.06 41.04 28.73
CA ILE A 329 -13.36 40.37 29.99
C ILE A 329 -14.15 41.40 30.79
N ASN A 330 -15.48 41.39 30.60
CA ASN A 330 -16.42 42.08 31.46
C ASN A 330 -16.24 41.54 32.88
N VAL A 331 -15.47 42.28 33.67
CA VAL A 331 -15.44 42.20 35.12
C VAL A 331 -16.80 42.68 35.59
N LEU A 332 -17.71 41.75 35.82
CA LEU A 332 -18.86 42.01 36.67
C LEU A 332 -18.41 41.78 38.12
N ASP A 333 -18.59 42.86 38.85
CA ASP A 333 -18.26 43.14 40.23
C ASP A 333 -18.86 42.13 41.24
N ASP A 334 -18.30 42.15 42.45
CA ASP A 334 -18.83 41.59 43.70
C ASP A 334 -18.40 40.15 44.10
N THR A 335 -17.11 39.95 44.37
CA THR A 335 -16.61 39.18 45.54
C THR A 335 -15.11 39.44 45.75
N VAL A 336 -14.78 40.60 46.31
CA VAL A 336 -13.55 40.81 47.08
C VAL A 336 -13.96 40.72 48.55
N TYR A 337 -13.08 40.17 49.39
CA TYR A 337 -13.21 39.93 50.85
C TYR A 337 -13.71 38.56 51.26
N THR A 338 -12.82 37.57 51.20
CA THR A 338 -12.47 36.67 52.32
C THR A 338 -11.39 35.73 51.82
N ILE A 339 -10.14 35.95 52.23
CA ILE A 339 -9.10 34.99 52.66
C ILE A 339 -7.89 35.88 53.00
N VAL A 340 -8.07 36.71 54.03
CA VAL A 340 -6.98 37.26 54.84
C VAL A 340 -7.41 36.98 56.27
N ASP A 341 -7.46 35.70 56.63
CA ASP A 341 -7.63 35.27 58.02
C ASP A 341 -7.09 33.85 58.31
N GLU A 342 -6.18 33.32 57.49
CA GLU A 342 -5.40 32.13 57.82
C GLU A 342 -3.90 32.46 57.75
N VAL A 343 -3.52 33.52 58.46
CA VAL A 343 -2.13 33.73 58.90
C VAL A 343 -2.17 34.00 60.40
N PHE A 344 -2.75 33.08 61.18
CA PHE A 344 -2.39 32.77 62.58
C PHE A 344 -3.09 31.46 62.98
N GLY A 345 -2.44 30.35 62.63
CA GLY A 345 -2.71 28.98 63.06
C GLY A 345 -1.51 28.12 62.72
#